data_AF-A0A093GYC2-F1
#
_entry.id   AF-A0A093GYC2-F1
#
_cell.length_a   1.000
_cell.length_b   1.000
_cell.length_c   1.000
_cell.angle_alpha   90.00
_cell.angle_beta   90.00
_cell.angle_gamma   90.00
#
_symmetry.space_group_name_H-M   'P 1'
#
loop_
_entity.id
_entity.type
_entity.pdbx_description
1 polymer ?
#
loop_
_entity_poly.entity_id
_entity_poly.type
_entity_poly.pdbx_seq_one_letter_code
_entity_poly.pdbx_strand_id
1 'polypeptide(L)'
;RVKRALKLDTVKKDNPSEATPLKTKKKNLNSYSPTTGTCQMSPFSSPTSHNVQNLRNGLSNGDGTEQNDSEIRLSRRGQPQTEEKDAFTELQSKVKNSLHRILKIRENLTSLQALEGSRELENIIGVSDLSCILSAEMQKTQALMSHVEELQLLKRSHGKHPAR
;
A
#
# COMPACT_ATOMS: atom_id res chain seq x y z
N ARG A 1 -31.96 0.65 50.23
CA ARG A 1 -31.23 0.44 48.97
C ARG A 1 -31.87 -0.74 48.23
N VAL A 2 -32.52 -0.51 47.09
CA VAL A 2 -33.16 -1.56 46.29
C VAL A 2 -32.11 -2.19 45.37
N LYS A 3 -31.85 -3.49 45.52
CA LYS A 3 -30.95 -4.25 44.64
C LYS A 3 -31.77 -4.81 43.47
N ARG A 4 -31.47 -4.41 42.25
CA ARG A 4 -32.02 -5.00 41.02
C ARG A 4 -30.96 -5.92 40.42
N ALA A 5 -31.27 -7.21 40.30
CA ALA A 5 -30.41 -8.17 39.61
C ALA A 5 -30.91 -8.38 38.18
N LEU A 6 -29.99 -8.29 37.22
CA LEU A 6 -30.26 -8.55 35.80
C LEU A 6 -30.43 -10.06 35.61
N LYS A 7 -31.55 -10.51 35.04
CA LYS A 7 -31.77 -11.90 34.62
C LYS A 7 -31.52 -11.96 33.11
N LEU A 8 -30.50 -12.69 32.70
CA LEU A 8 -30.25 -12.99 31.29
C LEU A 8 -30.89 -14.34 30.99
N ASP A 9 -31.77 -14.38 29.99
CA ASP A 9 -32.37 -15.61 29.50
C ASP A 9 -31.31 -16.51 28.87
N THR A 10 -31.33 -17.79 29.24
CA THR A 10 -30.47 -18.82 28.67
C THR A 10 -30.91 -19.12 27.25
N VAL A 11 -30.13 -18.66 26.27
CA VAL A 11 -30.29 -19.02 24.86
C VAL A 11 -30.19 -20.54 24.73
N LYS A 12 -31.26 -21.16 24.20
CA LYS A 12 -31.31 -22.59 23.89
C LYS A 12 -30.28 -22.93 22.83
N LYS A 13 -29.58 -24.03 23.09
CA LYS A 13 -28.47 -24.57 22.31
C LYS A 13 -29.05 -25.45 21.20
N ASP A 14 -29.32 -24.86 20.04
CA ASP A 14 -29.64 -25.61 18.83
C ASP A 14 -28.55 -25.42 17.78
N ASN A 15 -27.74 -26.48 17.64
CA ASN A 15 -26.89 -26.91 16.52
C ASN A 15 -25.96 -25.88 15.85
N PRO A 16 -24.63 -25.98 16.06
CA PRO A 16 -23.68 -25.58 15.04
C PRO A 16 -23.44 -26.76 14.07
N SER A 17 -24.09 -26.72 12.90
CA SER A 17 -23.44 -27.24 11.70
C SER A 17 -22.32 -26.26 11.34
N GLU A 18 -21.23 -26.34 12.09
CA GLU A 18 -20.01 -25.57 11.85
C GLU A 18 -18.88 -26.60 11.75
N ALA A 19 -18.43 -26.85 10.52
CA ALA A 19 -17.36 -27.77 10.21
C ALA A 19 -16.10 -27.36 11.00
N THR A 20 -15.89 -28.01 12.15
CA THR A 20 -14.69 -27.81 12.95
C THR A 20 -13.57 -28.62 12.28
N PRO A 21 -12.52 -28.00 11.72
CA PRO A 21 -11.41 -28.78 11.20
C PRO A 21 -10.72 -29.49 12.37
N LEU A 22 -10.67 -30.82 12.28
CA LEU A 22 -10.00 -31.69 13.23
C LEU A 22 -8.57 -31.15 13.48
N LYS A 23 -8.20 -30.89 14.73
CA LYS A 23 -6.84 -30.46 15.09
C LYS A 23 -5.86 -31.58 14.78
N THR A 24 -5.26 -31.55 13.60
CA THR A 24 -4.10 -32.40 13.30
C THR A 24 -2.97 -31.99 14.25
N LYS A 25 -2.39 -32.95 14.96
CA LYS A 25 -1.16 -32.68 15.74
C LYS A 25 -0.09 -32.24 14.75
N LYS A 26 0.18 -30.93 14.70
CA LYS A 26 1.31 -30.38 13.94
C LYS A 26 2.58 -30.92 14.58
N LYS A 27 3.16 -31.92 13.91
CA LYS A 27 4.52 -32.37 14.17
C LYS A 27 5.42 -31.17 13.87
N ASN A 28 6.31 -30.80 14.78
CA ASN A 28 7.25 -29.67 14.72
C ASN A 28 6.74 -28.35 15.30
N LEU A 29 6.63 -28.27 16.62
CA LEU A 29 6.60 -27.00 17.38
C LEU A 29 8.02 -26.52 17.77
N ASN A 30 9.05 -27.30 17.46
CA ASN A 30 10.42 -27.07 17.93
C ASN A 30 11.13 -25.88 17.26
N SER A 31 10.53 -25.27 16.24
CA SER A 31 11.11 -24.09 15.58
C SER A 31 10.83 -22.80 16.33
N TYR A 32 9.88 -22.78 17.26
CA TYR A 32 9.48 -21.59 18.01
C TYR A 32 9.95 -21.70 19.46
N SER A 33 10.52 -20.61 19.97
CA SER A 33 10.96 -20.52 21.36
C SER A 33 9.75 -20.48 22.31
N PRO A 34 9.70 -21.28 23.39
CA PRO A 34 8.52 -21.33 24.27
C PRO A 34 8.26 -20.04 25.04
N THR A 35 9.33 -19.30 25.38
CA THR A 35 9.25 -18.11 26.24
C THR A 35 8.83 -16.87 25.47
N THR A 36 9.26 -16.74 24.22
CA THR A 36 9.07 -15.53 23.40
C THR A 36 8.25 -15.76 22.14
N GLY A 37 7.96 -17.01 21.77
CA GLY A 37 7.21 -17.36 20.56
C GLY A 37 7.94 -17.08 19.24
N THR A 38 9.23 -16.73 19.28
CA THR A 38 10.02 -16.39 18.08
C THR A 38 10.68 -17.63 17.47
N CYS A 39 10.75 -17.71 16.14
CA CYS A 39 11.52 -18.73 15.43
C CYS A 39 12.73 -18.12 14.71
N GLN A 40 13.81 -18.88 14.61
CA GLN A 40 14.99 -18.46 13.87
C GLN A 40 14.77 -18.70 12.37
N MET A 41 14.77 -17.62 11.56
CA MET A 41 14.77 -17.76 10.11
C MET A 41 16.18 -18.07 9.61
N SER A 42 16.30 -18.90 8.57
CA SER A 42 17.57 -19.13 7.89
C SER A 42 18.13 -17.79 7.36
N PRO A 43 19.42 -17.48 7.57
CA PRO A 43 20.04 -16.24 7.09
C PRO A 43 20.02 -16.11 5.56
N PHE A 44 19.80 -17.23 4.86
CA PHE A 44 19.51 -17.26 3.44
C PHE A 44 18.16 -17.92 3.23
N SER A 45 17.10 -17.13 3.34
CA SER A 45 15.77 -17.51 2.87
C SER A 45 15.51 -16.74 1.59
N SER A 46 16.12 -17.19 0.49
CA SER A 46 15.71 -16.74 -0.84
C SER A 46 14.24 -17.12 -1.03
N PRO A 47 13.41 -16.27 -1.67
CA PRO A 47 12.06 -16.67 -1.97
C PRO A 47 12.14 -17.87 -2.92
N THR A 48 11.73 -19.04 -2.44
CA THR A 48 11.50 -20.19 -3.31
C THR A 48 10.37 -19.79 -4.26
N SER A 49 10.72 -19.29 -5.44
CA SER A 49 9.80 -19.27 -6.56
C SER A 49 9.54 -20.73 -6.90
N HIS A 50 8.45 -21.27 -6.38
CA HIS A 50 7.85 -22.47 -6.92
C HIS A 50 7.61 -22.18 -8.41
N ASN A 51 8.44 -22.77 -9.26
CA ASN A 51 8.01 -23.19 -10.58
C ASN A 51 8.34 -24.67 -10.59
N VAL A 52 7.34 -25.49 -10.28
CA VAL A 52 7.46 -26.94 -10.38
C VAL A 52 7.57 -27.25 -11.86
N GLN A 53 8.81 -27.31 -12.34
CA GLN A 53 9.16 -27.92 -13.61
C GLN A 53 8.88 -29.42 -13.51
N ASN A 54 7.76 -29.87 -14.07
CA ASN A 54 7.64 -31.24 -14.56
C ASN A 54 8.05 -31.25 -16.04
N LEU A 55 9.36 -31.31 -16.31
CA LEU A 55 9.84 -31.86 -17.57
C LEU A 55 10.93 -32.88 -17.25
N ARG A 56 10.45 -34.10 -17.03
CA ARG A 56 11.22 -35.31 -16.86
C ARG A 56 11.80 -35.73 -18.22
N ASN A 57 13.12 -35.71 -18.28
CA ASN A 57 14.04 -36.55 -19.08
C ASN A 57 14.08 -36.40 -20.61
N GLY A 58 15.30 -36.14 -21.12
CA GLY A 58 15.78 -36.73 -22.38
C GLY A 58 16.69 -35.84 -23.24
N LEU A 59 17.93 -36.30 -23.46
CA LEU A 59 18.95 -35.87 -24.46
C LEU A 59 19.90 -34.76 -23.96
N SER A 60 21.08 -35.04 -23.40
CA SER A 60 22.31 -35.68 -23.94
C SER A 60 23.07 -34.80 -24.96
N ASN A 61 24.13 -34.16 -24.45
CA ASN A 61 25.39 -33.74 -25.09
C ASN A 61 25.35 -32.75 -26.27
N GLY A 62 25.98 -31.59 -26.09
CA GLY A 62 26.32 -30.65 -27.16
C GLY A 62 27.03 -29.41 -26.61
N ASP A 63 28.32 -29.32 -26.91
CA ASP A 63 29.27 -28.24 -26.64
C ASP A 63 28.92 -26.92 -27.36
N GLY A 64 29.46 -25.80 -26.85
CA GLY A 64 29.65 -24.58 -27.63
C GLY A 64 28.67 -23.42 -27.39
N THR A 65 29.21 -22.35 -26.79
CA THR A 65 28.94 -20.92 -27.12
C THR A 65 27.48 -20.50 -27.32
N GLU A 66 26.96 -19.71 -26.39
CA GLU A 66 26.91 -18.25 -26.51
C GLU A 66 26.13 -17.73 -25.30
N GLN A 67 26.81 -16.90 -24.48
CA GLN A 67 26.12 -15.98 -23.58
C GLN A 67 25.35 -15.04 -24.48
N ASN A 68 24.14 -15.45 -24.87
CA ASN A 68 23.14 -14.52 -25.32
C ASN A 68 22.93 -13.61 -24.13
N ASP A 69 23.47 -12.40 -24.25
CA ASP A 69 23.16 -11.24 -23.45
C ASP A 69 21.65 -11.19 -23.35
N SER A 70 21.17 -11.85 -22.31
CA SER A 70 19.87 -11.65 -21.77
C SER A 70 19.99 -10.25 -21.21
N GLU A 71 19.80 -9.25 -22.09
CA GLU A 71 19.02 -8.09 -21.74
C GLU A 71 17.68 -8.65 -21.26
N ILE A 72 17.71 -9.12 -20.02
CA ILE A 72 16.60 -9.13 -19.11
C ILE A 72 16.20 -7.66 -19.16
N ARG A 73 15.32 -7.33 -20.09
CA ARG A 73 14.48 -6.17 -20.03
C ARG A 73 13.74 -6.36 -18.73
N LEU A 74 14.37 -5.89 -17.65
CA LEU A 74 13.76 -5.60 -16.39
C LEU A 74 12.63 -4.67 -16.79
N SER A 75 11.44 -5.24 -16.98
CA SER A 75 10.21 -4.49 -17.13
C SER A 75 10.17 -3.64 -15.87
N ARG A 76 10.56 -2.37 -16.00
CA ARG A 76 10.53 -1.41 -14.92
C ARG A 76 9.06 -1.25 -14.59
N ARG A 77 8.64 -2.01 -13.57
CA ARG A 77 7.31 -1.97 -12.99
C ARG A 77 6.92 -0.50 -12.79
N GLY A 78 5.90 -0.04 -13.52
CA GLY A 78 5.24 1.26 -13.29
C GLY A 78 5.80 2.50 -14.01
N GLN A 79 6.36 2.38 -15.23
CA GLN A 79 6.42 3.57 -16.10
C GLN A 79 5.01 3.82 -16.67
N PRO A 80 4.35 4.94 -16.34
CA PRO A 80 3.02 5.21 -16.86
C PRO A 80 3.09 5.39 -18.37
N GLN A 81 2.17 4.73 -19.07
CA GLN A 81 2.01 4.88 -20.51
C GLN A 81 1.56 6.33 -20.81
N THR A 82 1.90 6.89 -21.97
CA THR A 82 1.63 8.32 -22.29
C THR A 82 0.17 8.73 -22.05
N GLU A 83 -0.77 7.80 -22.26
CA GLU A 83 -2.21 7.98 -22.06
C GLU A 83 -2.61 8.09 -20.58
N GLU A 84 -1.85 7.46 -19.68
CA GLU A 84 -2.06 7.53 -18.22
C GLU A 84 -1.54 8.85 -17.64
N LYS A 85 -0.64 9.55 -18.34
CA LYS A 85 -0.09 10.84 -17.89
C LYS A 85 -1.18 11.90 -17.83
N ASP A 86 -2.02 11.99 -18.85
CA ASP A 86 -3.09 12.99 -18.94
C ASP A 86 -4.14 12.77 -17.85
N ALA A 87 -4.61 11.52 -17.68
CA ALA A 87 -5.53 11.15 -16.60
C ALA A 87 -4.99 11.48 -15.20
N PHE A 88 -3.68 11.27 -14.98
CA PHE A 88 -3.04 11.62 -13.72
C PHE A 88 -2.99 13.13 -13.49
N THR A 89 -2.67 13.93 -14.50
CA THR A 89 -2.69 15.40 -14.39
C THR A 89 -4.09 15.95 -14.11
N GLU A 90 -5.11 15.38 -14.75
CA GLU A 90 -6.50 15.73 -14.49
C GLU A 90 -6.88 15.40 -13.04
N LEU A 91 -6.54 14.21 -12.56
CA LEU A 91 -6.76 13.82 -11.17
C LEU A 91 -6.06 14.78 -10.21
N GLN A 92 -4.81 15.16 -10.50
CA GLN A 92 -4.08 16.10 -9.67
C GLN A 92 -4.78 17.46 -9.57
N SER A 93 -5.33 17.96 -10.68
CA SER A 93 -6.10 19.22 -10.69
C SER A 93 -7.38 19.12 -9.84
N LYS A 94 -8.09 17.99 -9.91
CA LYS A 94 -9.29 17.72 -9.09
C LYS A 94 -8.95 17.70 -7.60
N VAL A 95 -7.84 17.05 -7.23
CA VAL A 95 -7.36 17.02 -5.84
C VAL A 95 -7.01 18.43 -5.35
N LYS A 96 -6.29 19.24 -6.15
CA LYS A 96 -5.98 20.65 -5.80
C LYS A 96 -7.25 21.47 -5.56
N ASN A 97 -8.23 21.38 -6.46
CA ASN A 97 -9.50 22.09 -6.31
C ASN A 97 -10.29 21.64 -5.08
N SER A 98 -10.28 20.33 -4.78
CA SER A 98 -10.90 19.79 -3.57
C SER A 98 -10.22 20.32 -2.30
N LEU A 99 -8.89 20.31 -2.25
CA LEU A 99 -8.12 20.86 -1.15
C LEU A 99 -8.46 22.33 -0.90
N HIS A 100 -8.51 23.15 -1.97
CA HIS A 100 -8.88 24.56 -1.84
C HIS A 100 -10.29 24.74 -1.24
N ARG A 101 -11.27 23.94 -1.67
CA ARG A 101 -12.63 23.96 -1.09
C ARG A 101 -12.63 23.56 0.38
N ILE A 102 -11.88 22.52 0.75
CA ILE A 102 -11.76 22.06 2.15
C ILE A 102 -11.19 23.17 3.03
N LEU A 103 -10.12 23.82 2.59
CA LEU A 103 -9.49 24.93 3.34
C LEU A 103 -10.46 26.10 3.53
N LYS A 104 -11.21 26.47 2.48
CA LYS A 104 -12.22 27.53 2.57
C LYS A 104 -13.35 27.18 3.54
N ILE A 105 -13.85 25.95 3.51
CA ILE A 105 -14.86 25.48 4.47
C ILE A 105 -14.30 25.55 5.89
N ARG A 106 -13.05 25.16 6.10
CA ARG A 106 -12.40 25.20 7.41
C ARG A 106 -12.28 26.61 7.96
N GLU A 107 -11.87 27.57 7.13
CA GLU A 107 -11.79 28.99 7.49
C GLU A 107 -13.17 29.54 7.91
N ASN A 108 -14.21 29.21 7.14
CA ASN A 108 -15.59 29.61 7.46
C ASN A 108 -16.05 29.01 8.80
N LEU A 109 -15.78 27.73 9.06
CA LEU A 109 -16.14 27.06 10.32
C LEU A 109 -15.41 27.68 11.51
N THR A 110 -14.13 28.00 11.34
CA THR A 110 -13.33 28.68 12.37
C THR A 110 -13.88 30.08 12.68
N SER A 111 -14.28 30.81 11.63
CA SER A 111 -14.90 32.13 11.78
C SER A 111 -16.26 32.04 12.49
N LEU A 112 -17.08 31.05 12.15
CA LEU A 112 -18.37 30.80 12.80
C LEU A 112 -18.17 30.41 14.27
N GLN A 113 -17.18 29.57 14.57
CA GLN A 113 -16.82 29.20 15.95
C GLN A 113 -16.47 30.43 16.78
N ALA A 114 -15.72 31.38 16.22
CA ALA A 114 -15.33 32.61 16.93
C ALA A 114 -16.52 33.55 17.20
N LEU A 115 -17.57 33.49 16.38
CA LEU A 115 -18.77 34.30 16.52
C LEU A 115 -19.80 33.68 17.49
N GLU A 116 -20.05 32.38 17.36
CA GLU A 116 -21.11 31.67 18.11
C GLU A 116 -20.58 31.01 19.40
N GLY A 117 -19.30 30.64 19.45
CA GLY A 117 -18.67 30.01 20.61
C GLY A 117 -19.15 28.59 20.90
N SER A 118 -19.71 27.87 19.91
CA SER A 118 -20.29 26.53 20.10
C SER A 118 -19.23 25.44 20.31
N ARG A 119 -19.42 24.64 21.36
CA ARG A 119 -18.51 23.52 21.72
C ARG A 119 -18.62 22.36 20.75
N GLU A 120 -19.78 22.17 20.15
CA GLU A 120 -20.05 21.13 19.16
C GLU A 120 -19.19 21.35 17.91
N LEU A 121 -19.02 22.61 17.50
CA LEU A 121 -18.21 22.98 16.34
C LEU A 121 -16.72 22.84 16.62
N GLU A 122 -16.29 23.16 17.84
CA GLU A 122 -14.93 22.93 18.32
C GLU A 122 -14.53 21.46 18.17
N ASN A 123 -15.41 20.51 18.51
CA ASN A 123 -15.13 19.08 18.37
C ASN A 123 -14.88 18.67 16.91
N ILE A 124 -15.58 19.30 15.96
CA ILE A 124 -15.42 19.01 14.53
C ILE A 124 -14.10 19.59 14.00
N ILE A 125 -13.78 20.83 14.40
CA ILE A 125 -12.58 21.55 13.94
C ILE A 125 -11.32 20.99 14.59
N GLY A 126 -11.35 20.72 15.90
CA GLY A 126 -10.21 20.29 16.70
C GLY A 126 -9.75 18.86 16.42
N VAL A 127 -10.63 17.97 15.96
CA VAL A 127 -10.25 16.60 15.55
C VAL A 127 -9.62 16.58 14.15
N SER A 128 -9.78 17.65 13.36
CA SER A 128 -9.59 17.62 11.90
C SER A 128 -8.36 18.38 11.37
N ASP A 129 -7.28 18.51 12.14
CA ASP A 129 -6.02 19.17 11.69
C ASP A 129 -5.30 18.48 10.51
N LEU A 130 -5.85 17.37 10.03
CA LEU A 130 -5.43 16.60 8.86
C LEU A 130 -5.36 17.44 7.57
N SER A 131 -6.04 18.59 7.48
CA SER A 131 -6.00 19.44 6.27
C SER A 131 -4.62 20.06 6.02
N CYS A 132 -3.88 20.44 7.08
CA CYS A 132 -2.52 20.96 6.96
C CYS A 132 -1.53 19.87 6.53
N ILE A 133 -1.79 18.63 6.95
CA ILE A 133 -1.04 17.46 6.49
C ILE A 133 -1.30 17.25 4.99
N LEU A 134 -2.57 17.36 4.56
CA LEU A 134 -2.94 17.19 3.15
C LEU A 134 -2.29 18.25 2.24
N SER A 135 -2.22 19.52 2.66
CA SER A 135 -1.55 20.56 1.86
C SER A 135 -0.05 20.32 1.74
N ALA A 136 0.62 19.89 2.81
CA ALA A 136 2.03 19.53 2.78
C ALA A 136 2.30 18.33 1.88
N GLU A 137 1.47 17.28 1.95
CA GLU A 137 1.57 16.14 1.05
C GLU A 137 1.32 16.54 -0.41
N MET A 138 0.37 17.43 -0.66
CA MET A 138 0.14 17.97 -2.01
C MET A 138 1.36 18.70 -2.57
N GLN A 139 2.07 19.47 -1.75
CA GLN A 139 3.31 20.13 -2.16
C GLN A 139 4.43 19.12 -2.47
N LYS A 140 4.58 18.08 -1.66
CA LYS A 140 5.56 17.01 -1.89
C LYS A 140 5.31 16.30 -3.22
N THR A 141 4.05 15.94 -3.50
CA THR A 141 3.70 15.29 -4.77
C THR A 141 4.01 16.20 -5.96
N GLN A 142 3.71 17.51 -5.86
CA GLN A 142 4.04 18.46 -6.92
C GLN A 142 5.55 18.58 -7.16
N ALA A 143 6.36 18.68 -6.10
CA ALA A 143 7.82 18.73 -6.22
C ALA A 143 8.38 17.46 -6.88
N LEU A 144 7.88 16.29 -6.48
CA LEU A 144 8.27 15.02 -7.08
C LEU A 144 7.93 14.95 -8.57
N MET A 145 6.74 15.42 -8.96
CA MET A 145 6.38 15.45 -10.38
C MET A 145 7.32 16.34 -11.20
N SER A 146 7.68 17.52 -10.69
CA SER A 146 8.64 18.42 -11.36
C SER A 146 9.96 17.71 -11.64
N HIS A 147 10.51 17.01 -10.63
CA HIS A 147 11.75 16.26 -10.80
C HIS A 147 11.62 15.11 -11.81
N VAL A 148 10.48 14.42 -11.82
CA VAL A 148 10.22 13.37 -12.82
C VAL A 148 10.19 13.95 -14.23
N GLU A 149 9.61 15.13 -14.42
CA GLU A 149 9.58 15.82 -15.71
C GLU A 149 10.97 16.27 -16.17
N GLU A 150 11.78 16.84 -15.27
CA GLU A 150 13.17 17.21 -15.52
C GLU A 150 14.01 16.00 -15.97
N LEU A 151 13.89 14.87 -15.26
CA LEU A 151 14.59 13.63 -15.62
C LEU A 151 14.13 13.07 -16.98
N GLN A 152 12.83 13.17 -17.30
CA GLN A 152 12.32 12.78 -18.61
C GLN A 152 12.88 13.66 -19.74
N LEU A 153 13.03 14.97 -19.51
CA LEU A 153 13.62 15.89 -20.48
C LEU A 153 15.11 15.59 -20.69
N LEU A 154 15.86 15.36 -19.61
CA LEU A 154 17.27 15.00 -19.68
C LEU A 154 17.50 13.68 -20.44
N LYS A 155 16.66 12.66 -20.21
CA LYS A 155 16.76 11.40 -20.96
C LYS A 155 16.53 11.59 -22.47
N ARG A 156 15.64 12.51 -22.86
CA ARG A 156 15.37 12.82 -24.28
C ARG A 156 16.53 13.55 -24.96
N SER A 157 17.31 14.35 -24.24
CA SER A 157 18.46 15.06 -24.83
C SER A 157 19.66 14.13 -25.05
N HIS A 158 19.93 13.19 -24.14
CA HIS A 158 21.03 12.22 -24.29
C HIS A 158 20.84 11.17 -25.38
N GLY A 159 19.60 10.90 -25.81
CA GLY A 159 19.31 9.98 -26.92
C GLY A 159 19.54 10.57 -28.32
N LYS A 160 19.88 11.86 -28.44
CA LYS A 160 20.05 12.59 -29.71
C LYS A 160 21.51 12.95 -30.01
N HIS A 161 22.48 12.13 -29.60
CA HIS A 161 23.84 12.30 -30.11
C HIS A 161 23.89 11.78 -31.56
N PRO A 162 24.28 12.61 -32.56
CA PRO A 162 24.42 12.14 -33.92
C PRO A 162 25.56 11.12 -33.97
N ALA A 163 25.25 9.90 -34.46
CA ALA A 163 26.26 8.93 -34.82
C ALA A 163 27.18 9.58 -35.86
N ARG A 164 28.48 9.58 -35.56
CA ARG A 164 29.52 10.18 -36.39
C ARG A 164 30.05 9.17 -37.39
#